data_AF-A0A3N7F1V4-F1
#
_entry.id   AF-A0A3N7F1V4-F1
#
_cell.length_a   1.000
_cell.length_b   1.000
_cell.length_c   1.000
_cell.angle_alpha   90.00
_cell.angle_beta   90.00
_cell.angle_gamma   90.00
#
_symmetry.space_group_name_H-M   'P 1'
#
loop_
_entity.id
_entity.type
_entity.pdbx_description
1 polymer ?
#
loop_
_entity_poly.entity_id
_entity_poly.type
_entity_poly.pdbx_seq_one_letter_code
_entity_poly.pdbx_strand_id
1 'polypeptide(L)'
;MESVKLRDRLQLAIYKVINPFVKGLIKIGLTPNMVTSIGLVLNIGVAVIFVLGAEKSNRGDMSYIGWGGALVLFAGLFDMLDGQVARLGNMSSRFGALYDSVLDRYSEMIMFLGICYYLVAHHYFLSSLFAFIALIGSMMVSYTRARAEGLGVECKGGLMQRPERVVTIGVFAIACGVTGHFIGGDYKIYLPGISFHVFETMSVFTLPITLMAVLTNITAVRRLQEAKKGLEAQERNEKKTSNKAALVAAALLALGLGALAPVKAMAQGDNPSPIVFPTPEGIANQLFYLQRDPNTNTIVCQLNVDKHGEVNKEQPINVFWMRYDDKGEKKELSYIQRKFAYGIVSKDLGNGQFELRFVSHKKLPMYLRKSTADKKYHVYATINDKKMEIDRIFLRIEGGTFWFPNVKYVEIKGRDAAAPVKQFTERIKI
;
A
#
# COMPACT_ATOMS: atom_id res chain seq x y z
N MET A 1 12.13 21.20 27.06
CA MET A 1 13.14 20.81 26.06
C MET A 1 14.17 19.92 26.77
N GLU A 2 13.82 18.67 27.09
CA GLU A 2 14.70 17.80 27.91
C GLU A 2 14.55 16.28 27.68
N SER A 3 13.49 15.81 27.02
CA SER A 3 13.25 14.38 26.76
C SER A 3 14.09 13.77 25.63
N VAL A 4 14.70 14.60 24.77
CA VAL A 4 15.51 14.14 23.62
C VAL A 4 16.84 13.53 24.09
N LYS A 5 17.43 14.03 25.18
CA LYS A 5 18.76 13.57 25.68
C LYS A 5 18.77 12.16 26.29
N LEU A 6 17.68 11.70 26.90
CA LEU A 6 17.65 10.39 27.57
C LEU A 6 17.48 9.26 26.56
N ARG A 7 16.56 9.42 25.58
CA ARG A 7 16.31 8.44 24.53
C ARG A 7 17.54 8.20 23.68
N ASP A 8 18.23 9.27 23.27
CA ASP A 8 19.44 9.17 22.44
C ASP A 8 20.58 8.50 23.21
N ARG A 9 20.74 8.82 24.51
CA ARG A 9 21.72 8.14 25.38
C ARG A 9 21.40 6.66 25.56
N LEU A 10 20.13 6.31 25.76
CA LEU A 10 19.69 4.92 25.88
C LEU A 10 19.93 4.15 24.58
N GLN A 11 19.62 4.76 23.44
CA GLN A 11 19.83 4.18 22.12
C GLN A 11 21.33 3.97 21.83
N LEU A 12 22.18 4.94 22.18
CA LEU A 12 23.64 4.81 22.08
C LEU A 12 24.19 3.72 22.99
N ALA A 13 23.67 3.59 24.21
CA ALA A 13 24.04 2.52 25.13
C ALA A 13 23.65 1.14 24.58
N ILE A 14 22.43 1.00 24.06
CA ILE A 14 21.95 -0.21 23.40
C ILE A 14 22.85 -0.57 22.22
N TYR A 15 23.19 0.38 21.36
CA TYR A 15 24.10 0.14 20.24
C TYR A 15 25.51 -0.24 20.67
N LYS A 16 26.02 0.33 21.76
CA LYS A 16 27.34 -0.05 22.30
C LYS A 16 27.38 -1.52 22.74
N VAL A 17 26.26 -2.05 23.25
CA VAL A 17 26.13 -3.46 23.67
C VAL A 17 25.85 -4.37 22.47
N ILE A 18 24.97 -3.98 21.55
CA ILE A 18 24.53 -4.81 20.43
C ILE A 18 25.57 -4.85 19.29
N ASN A 19 26.26 -3.76 19.00
CA ASN A 19 27.14 -3.66 17.82
C ASN A 19 28.30 -4.67 17.82
N PRO A 20 28.98 -4.98 18.94
CA PRO A 20 29.98 -6.04 18.98
C PRO A 20 29.40 -7.40 18.57
N PHE A 21 28.20 -7.72 19.03
CA PHE A 21 27.50 -8.94 18.67
C PHE A 21 27.15 -8.97 17.17
N VAL A 22 26.57 -7.88 16.66
CA VAL A 22 26.25 -7.75 15.22
C VAL A 22 27.49 -7.87 14.34
N LYS A 23 28.62 -7.27 14.73
CA LYS A 23 29.91 -7.43 14.02
C LYS A 23 30.39 -8.87 14.06
N GLY A 24 30.18 -9.57 15.17
CA GLY A 24 30.41 -11.01 15.29
C GLY A 24 29.60 -11.80 14.28
N LEU A 25 28.29 -11.55 14.18
CA LEU A 25 27.39 -12.18 13.20
C LEU A 25 27.84 -11.94 11.75
N ILE A 26 28.24 -10.70 11.44
CA ILE A 26 28.76 -10.36 10.11
C ILE A 26 30.07 -11.13 9.82
N LYS A 27 30.96 -11.25 10.81
CA LYS A 27 32.24 -11.97 10.67
C LYS A 27 32.07 -13.46 10.41
N ILE A 28 31.04 -14.09 10.99
CA ILE A 28 30.69 -15.50 10.74
C ILE A 28 29.88 -15.68 9.43
N GLY A 29 29.65 -14.62 8.65
CA GLY A 29 29.01 -14.69 7.35
C GLY A 29 27.47 -14.74 7.40
N LEU A 30 26.85 -14.40 8.54
CA LEU A 30 25.40 -14.35 8.63
C LEU A 30 24.85 -13.15 7.84
N THR A 31 24.00 -13.44 6.85
CA THR A 31 23.30 -12.42 6.07
C THR A 31 22.05 -11.93 6.82
N PRO A 32 21.52 -10.72 6.52
CA PRO A 32 20.29 -10.23 7.14
C PRO A 32 19.12 -11.19 6.97
N ASN A 33 18.92 -11.73 5.76
CA ASN A 33 17.83 -12.68 5.49
C ASN A 33 17.97 -13.97 6.32
N MET A 34 19.20 -14.47 6.55
CA MET A 34 19.42 -15.63 7.42
C MET A 34 19.03 -15.32 8.87
N VAL A 35 19.36 -14.12 9.36
CA VAL A 35 18.98 -13.69 10.73
C VAL A 35 17.46 -13.61 10.86
N THR A 36 16.76 -13.04 9.89
CA THR A 36 15.29 -13.04 9.83
C THR A 36 14.73 -14.47 9.79
N SER A 37 15.30 -15.37 8.96
CA SER A 37 14.86 -16.77 8.91
C SER A 37 15.05 -17.51 10.24
N ILE A 38 16.15 -17.24 10.95
CA ILE A 38 16.37 -17.77 12.30
C ILE A 38 15.27 -17.26 13.25
N GLY A 39 14.94 -15.97 13.19
CA GLY A 39 13.81 -15.38 13.96
C GLY A 39 12.49 -16.11 13.72
N LEU A 40 12.18 -16.45 12.46
CA LEU A 40 11.02 -17.28 12.11
C LEU A 40 11.07 -18.67 12.74
N VAL A 41 12.20 -19.37 12.62
CA VAL A 41 12.38 -20.72 13.20
C VAL A 41 12.23 -20.68 14.74
N LEU A 42 12.76 -19.65 15.39
CA LEU A 42 12.59 -19.46 16.84
C LEU A 42 11.11 -19.24 17.21
N ASN A 43 10.35 -18.46 16.44
CA ASN A 43 8.91 -18.27 16.67
C ASN A 43 8.09 -19.53 16.38
N ILE A 44 8.51 -20.37 15.43
CA ILE A 44 7.95 -21.74 15.29
C ILE A 44 8.23 -22.54 16.57
N GLY A 45 9.45 -22.44 17.11
CA GLY A 45 9.80 -23.04 18.41
C GLY A 45 8.91 -22.57 19.55
N VAL A 46 8.59 -21.27 19.62
CA VAL A 46 7.63 -20.72 20.60
C VAL A 46 6.27 -21.43 20.47
N ALA A 47 5.75 -21.52 19.26
CA ALA A 47 4.46 -22.18 19.03
C ALA A 47 4.51 -23.65 19.44
N VAL A 48 5.60 -24.36 19.14
CA VAL A 48 5.82 -25.74 19.57
C VAL A 48 5.84 -25.87 21.09
N ILE A 49 6.49 -24.96 21.83
CA ILE A 49 6.49 -24.98 23.30
C ILE A 49 5.06 -24.86 23.83
N PHE A 50 4.27 -23.92 23.30
CA PHE A 50 2.87 -23.76 23.71
C PHE A 50 2.03 -24.99 23.34
N VAL A 51 2.19 -25.58 22.15
CA VAL A 51 1.46 -26.80 21.78
C VAL A 51 1.87 -27.99 22.66
N LEU A 52 3.16 -28.16 22.96
CA LEU A 52 3.62 -29.21 23.86
C LEU A 52 3.11 -29.02 25.29
N GLY A 53 3.07 -27.78 25.78
CA GLY A 53 2.42 -27.46 27.05
C GLY A 53 0.94 -27.85 27.02
N ALA A 54 0.22 -27.50 25.95
CA ALA A 54 -1.18 -27.85 25.79
C ALA A 54 -1.47 -29.36 25.87
N GLU A 55 -0.59 -30.19 25.30
CA GLU A 55 -0.78 -31.64 25.22
C GLU A 55 -0.21 -32.43 26.40
N LYS A 56 0.89 -31.94 27.00
CA LYS A 56 1.65 -32.70 28.01
C LYS A 56 1.56 -32.13 29.41
N SER A 57 1.19 -30.86 29.55
CA SER A 57 1.11 -30.22 30.86
C SER A 57 -0.31 -30.26 31.39
N ASN A 58 -0.43 -30.15 32.71
CA ASN A 58 -1.73 -29.93 33.35
C ASN A 58 -2.04 -28.43 33.37
N ARG A 59 -3.32 -28.10 33.57
CA ARG A 59 -3.79 -26.71 33.63
C ARG A 59 -3.05 -25.82 34.64
N GLY A 60 -2.58 -26.39 35.75
CA GLY A 60 -1.81 -25.68 36.79
C GLY A 60 -0.31 -25.61 36.52
N ASP A 61 0.21 -26.14 35.42
CA ASP A 61 1.63 -26.06 35.08
C ASP A 61 1.91 -24.86 34.15
N MET A 62 2.39 -23.77 34.73
CA MET A 62 2.69 -22.54 34.00
C MET A 62 4.11 -22.51 33.42
N SER A 63 4.89 -23.59 33.57
CA SER A 63 6.30 -23.62 33.15
C SER A 63 6.47 -23.44 31.65
N TYR A 64 5.63 -24.08 30.84
CA TYR A 64 5.63 -23.96 29.38
C TYR A 64 5.33 -22.54 28.92
N ILE A 65 4.43 -21.82 29.60
CA ILE A 65 4.17 -20.40 29.33
C ILE A 65 5.43 -19.59 29.62
N GLY A 66 6.08 -19.83 30.76
CA GLY A 66 7.32 -19.14 31.13
C GLY A 66 8.45 -19.34 30.11
N TRP A 67 8.70 -20.59 29.72
CA TRP A 67 9.70 -20.93 28.70
C TRP A 67 9.34 -20.39 27.31
N GLY A 68 8.05 -20.45 26.94
CA GLY A 68 7.55 -19.82 25.72
C GLY A 68 7.82 -18.31 25.72
N GLY A 69 7.56 -17.64 26.84
CA GLY A 69 7.86 -16.22 27.04
C GLY A 69 9.34 -15.88 26.91
N ALA A 70 10.22 -16.69 27.50
CA ALA A 70 11.67 -16.53 27.37
C ALA A 70 12.11 -16.65 25.92
N LEU A 71 11.59 -17.64 25.19
CA LEU A 71 11.90 -17.82 23.78
C LEU A 71 11.31 -16.70 22.90
N VAL A 72 10.13 -16.14 23.23
CA VAL A 72 9.58 -14.95 22.54
C VAL A 72 10.52 -13.76 22.65
N LEU A 73 11.02 -13.46 23.85
CA LEU A 73 11.96 -12.35 24.03
C LEU A 73 13.27 -12.61 23.29
N PHE A 74 13.78 -13.85 23.36
CA PHE A 74 15.00 -14.23 22.65
C PHE A 74 14.84 -14.14 21.13
N ALA A 75 13.74 -14.63 20.56
CA ALA A 75 13.43 -14.52 19.14
C ALA A 75 13.30 -13.05 18.71
N GLY A 76 12.65 -12.21 19.53
CA GLY A 76 12.54 -10.78 19.30
C GLY A 76 13.88 -10.04 19.22
N LEU A 77 14.96 -10.59 19.80
CA LEU A 77 16.30 -10.03 19.59
C LEU A 77 16.78 -10.23 18.15
N PHE A 78 16.57 -11.41 17.56
CA PHE A 78 16.97 -11.70 16.17
C PHE A 78 16.24 -10.81 15.17
N ASP A 79 14.94 -10.59 15.41
CA ASP A 79 14.10 -9.67 14.64
C ASP A 79 14.56 -8.20 14.71
N MET A 80 15.31 -7.81 15.76
CA MET A 80 15.91 -6.48 15.84
C MET A 80 17.32 -6.43 15.25
N LEU A 81 18.00 -7.57 15.18
CA LEU A 81 19.39 -7.71 14.75
C LEU A 81 19.52 -7.70 13.23
N ASP A 82 18.58 -8.26 12.48
CA ASP A 82 18.66 -8.34 11.01
C ASP A 82 18.82 -6.97 10.34
N GLY A 83 18.08 -5.95 10.78
CA GLY A 83 18.20 -4.58 10.30
C GLY A 83 19.52 -3.94 10.69
N GLN A 84 20.10 -4.31 11.83
CA GLN A 84 21.44 -3.86 12.23
C GLN A 84 22.53 -4.54 11.41
N VAL A 85 22.40 -5.84 11.16
CA VAL A 85 23.30 -6.61 10.28
C VAL A 85 23.25 -6.04 8.86
N ALA A 86 22.07 -5.68 8.35
CA ALA A 86 21.90 -5.04 7.06
C ALA A 86 22.59 -3.66 6.96
N ARG A 87 22.49 -2.85 8.02
CA ARG A 87 23.10 -1.51 8.06
C ARG A 87 24.61 -1.55 8.27
N LEU A 88 25.08 -2.29 9.28
CA LEU A 88 26.51 -2.37 9.63
C LEU A 88 27.30 -3.22 8.64
N GLY A 89 26.67 -4.24 8.03
CA GLY A 89 27.28 -5.08 7.02
C GLY A 89 27.20 -4.50 5.60
N ASN A 90 26.57 -3.33 5.41
CA ASN A 90 26.32 -2.74 4.09
C ASN A 90 25.57 -3.69 3.13
N MET A 91 24.67 -4.51 3.67
CA MET A 91 23.87 -5.54 2.96
C MET A 91 22.39 -5.15 2.85
N SER A 92 22.06 -3.86 3.01
CA SER A 92 20.68 -3.38 2.93
C SER A 92 20.12 -3.50 1.51
N SER A 93 18.94 -4.11 1.35
CA SER A 93 18.29 -4.26 0.04
C SER A 93 16.77 -4.08 0.13
N ARG A 94 16.14 -3.70 -0.99
CA ARG A 94 14.67 -3.56 -1.08
C ARG A 94 13.96 -4.90 -0.88
N PHE A 95 14.54 -5.98 -1.41
CA PHE A 95 14.01 -7.33 -1.20
C PHE A 95 14.16 -7.76 0.26
N GLY A 96 15.32 -7.52 0.88
CA GLY A 96 15.53 -7.82 2.31
C GLY A 96 14.52 -7.10 3.20
N ALA A 97 14.25 -5.82 2.94
CA ALA A 97 13.22 -5.06 3.68
C ALA A 97 11.81 -5.63 3.50
N LEU A 98 11.48 -6.17 2.32
CA LEU A 98 10.21 -6.88 2.08
C LEU A 98 10.18 -8.26 2.78
N TYR A 99 11.30 -8.99 2.72
CA TYR A 99 11.47 -10.32 3.29
C TYR A 99 11.33 -10.30 4.82
N ASP A 100 12.09 -9.43 5.49
CA ASP A 100 12.01 -9.11 6.92
C ASP A 100 10.58 -8.85 7.34
N SER A 101 10.00 -7.83 6.71
CA SER A 101 8.59 -7.50 6.81
C SER A 101 7.68 -8.74 6.73
N VAL A 102 7.71 -9.50 5.63
CA VAL A 102 6.77 -10.63 5.44
C VAL A 102 6.96 -11.70 6.51
N LEU A 103 8.20 -12.05 6.84
CA LEU A 103 8.49 -13.06 7.85
C LEU A 103 8.07 -12.63 9.25
N ASP A 104 8.20 -11.36 9.61
CA ASP A 104 7.70 -10.83 10.89
C ASP A 104 6.22 -11.15 11.11
N ARG A 105 5.41 -11.01 10.06
CA ARG A 105 3.98 -11.31 10.12
C ARG A 105 3.75 -12.81 10.31
N TYR A 106 4.49 -13.65 9.60
CA TYR A 106 4.41 -15.10 9.81
C TYR A 106 4.85 -15.50 11.21
N SER A 107 5.97 -14.98 11.70
CA SER A 107 6.46 -15.17 13.06
C SER A 107 5.40 -14.83 14.10
N GLU A 108 4.79 -13.64 14.02
CA GLU A 108 3.71 -13.25 14.94
C GLU A 108 2.48 -14.16 14.84
N MET A 109 2.01 -14.48 13.63
CA MET A 109 0.86 -15.37 13.43
C MET A 109 1.09 -16.76 14.02
N ILE A 110 2.28 -17.34 13.81
CA ILE A 110 2.66 -18.67 14.31
C ILE A 110 2.75 -18.66 15.83
N MET A 111 3.39 -17.64 16.41
CA MET A 111 3.43 -17.46 17.87
C MET A 111 2.02 -17.38 18.47
N PHE A 112 1.14 -16.53 17.91
CA PHE A 112 -0.24 -16.41 18.39
C PHE A 112 -1.06 -17.69 18.19
N LEU A 113 -0.81 -18.45 17.12
CA LEU A 113 -1.44 -19.76 16.92
C LEU A 113 -1.13 -20.69 18.10
N GLY A 114 0.14 -20.78 18.52
CA GLY A 114 0.53 -21.58 19.68
C GLY A 114 -0.14 -21.10 20.97
N ILE A 115 -0.16 -19.78 21.22
CA ILE A 115 -0.83 -19.19 22.39
C ILE A 115 -2.32 -19.51 22.40
N CYS A 116 -3.03 -19.30 21.29
CA CYS A 116 -4.45 -19.62 21.17
C CYS A 116 -4.71 -21.11 21.40
N TYR A 117 -3.90 -21.99 20.80
CA TYR A 117 -4.01 -23.43 20.98
C TYR A 117 -3.90 -23.82 22.46
N TYR A 118 -2.85 -23.34 23.15
CA TYR A 118 -2.64 -23.59 24.57
C TYR A 118 -3.81 -23.13 25.43
N LEU A 119 -4.34 -21.93 25.15
CA LEU A 119 -5.47 -21.37 25.88
C LEU A 119 -6.74 -22.20 25.67
N VAL A 120 -7.05 -22.60 24.43
CA VAL A 120 -8.24 -23.42 24.13
C VAL A 120 -8.14 -24.80 24.79
N ALA A 121 -6.99 -25.48 24.66
CA ALA A 121 -6.76 -26.81 25.22
C ALA A 121 -6.97 -26.85 26.74
N HIS A 122 -6.59 -25.79 27.44
CA HIS A 122 -6.76 -25.65 28.89
C HIS A 122 -8.09 -25.00 29.32
N HIS A 123 -9.07 -24.91 28.41
CA HIS A 123 -10.41 -24.33 28.64
C HIS A 123 -10.43 -22.83 28.98
N TYR A 124 -9.42 -22.06 28.55
CA TYR A 124 -9.38 -20.60 28.60
C TYR A 124 -9.94 -19.97 27.32
N PHE A 125 -11.14 -20.39 26.91
CA PHE A 125 -11.74 -20.00 25.63
C PHE A 125 -11.85 -18.48 25.44
N LEU A 126 -12.33 -17.76 26.45
CA LEU A 126 -12.48 -16.30 26.36
C LEU A 126 -11.12 -15.60 26.21
N SER A 127 -10.10 -16.04 26.95
CA SER A 127 -8.73 -15.51 26.81
C SER A 127 -8.14 -15.82 25.44
N SER A 128 -8.42 -17.00 24.87
CA SER A 128 -8.02 -17.33 23.49
C SER A 128 -8.69 -16.42 22.47
N LEU A 129 -9.96 -16.07 22.67
CA LEU A 129 -10.65 -15.14 21.78
C LEU A 129 -9.98 -13.76 21.81
N PHE A 130 -9.60 -13.27 23.00
CA PHE A 130 -8.84 -12.02 23.10
C PHE A 130 -7.44 -12.11 22.50
N ALA A 131 -6.74 -13.24 22.65
CA ALA A 131 -5.47 -13.47 21.97
C ALA A 131 -5.62 -13.43 20.44
N PHE A 132 -6.69 -14.02 19.91
CA PHE A 132 -7.02 -13.95 18.48
C PHE A 132 -7.37 -12.53 18.02
N ILE A 133 -8.13 -11.77 18.82
CA ILE A 133 -8.40 -10.35 18.54
C ILE A 133 -7.12 -9.52 18.57
N ALA A 134 -6.17 -9.84 19.45
CA ALA A 134 -4.85 -9.20 19.47
C ALA A 134 -4.03 -9.54 18.23
N LEU A 135 -4.11 -10.78 17.73
CA LEU A 135 -3.51 -11.16 16.45
C LEU A 135 -4.09 -10.31 15.31
N ILE A 136 -5.43 -10.19 15.21
CA ILE A 136 -6.08 -9.33 14.21
C ILE A 136 -5.56 -7.90 14.31
N GLY A 137 -5.54 -7.34 15.52
CA GLY A 137 -5.04 -5.99 15.77
C GLY A 137 -3.58 -5.83 15.34
N SER A 138 -2.72 -6.80 15.68
CA SER A 138 -1.30 -6.81 15.30
C SER A 138 -1.10 -6.75 13.79
N MET A 139 -1.84 -7.57 13.06
CA MET A 139 -1.81 -7.61 11.59
C MET A 139 -2.30 -6.29 10.99
N MET A 140 -3.38 -5.73 11.53
CA MET A 140 -3.95 -4.48 11.04
C MET A 140 -3.06 -3.26 11.34
N VAL A 141 -2.35 -3.23 12.47
CA VAL A 141 -1.36 -2.18 12.78
C VAL A 141 -0.25 -2.16 11.71
N SER A 142 0.27 -3.33 11.34
CA SER A 142 1.32 -3.46 10.33
C SER A 142 0.82 -3.17 8.92
N TYR A 143 -0.34 -3.72 8.54
CA TYR A 143 -0.93 -3.56 7.21
C TYR A 143 -1.34 -2.11 6.92
N THR A 144 -2.02 -1.44 7.85
CA THR A 144 -2.44 -0.04 7.68
C THR A 144 -1.24 0.88 7.44
N ARG A 145 -0.14 0.68 8.17
CA ARG A 145 1.11 1.41 7.95
C ARG A 145 1.69 1.14 6.57
N ALA A 146 1.91 -0.13 6.22
CA ALA A 146 2.50 -0.50 4.93
C ALA A 146 1.65 0.01 3.74
N ARG A 147 0.33 -0.03 3.87
CA ARG A 147 -0.59 0.45 2.86
C ARG A 147 -0.58 1.98 2.75
N ALA A 148 -0.52 2.70 3.87
CA ALA A 148 -0.41 4.15 3.88
C ALA A 148 0.91 4.62 3.27
N GLU A 149 2.04 4.01 3.66
CA GLU A 149 3.35 4.31 3.10
C GLU A 149 3.40 4.01 1.59
N GLY A 150 2.76 2.92 1.15
CA GLY A 150 2.61 2.60 -0.28
C GLY A 150 1.72 3.58 -1.06
N LEU A 151 0.91 4.39 -0.37
CA LEU A 151 0.14 5.51 -0.95
C LEU A 151 0.87 6.86 -0.77
N GLY A 152 2.10 6.86 -0.26
CA GLY A 152 2.91 8.06 -0.08
C GLY A 152 2.65 8.82 1.23
N VAL A 153 1.96 8.23 2.19
CA VAL A 153 1.70 8.84 3.51
C VAL A 153 2.48 8.10 4.59
N GLU A 154 3.35 8.81 5.31
CA GLU A 154 4.08 8.22 6.42
C GLU A 154 3.20 8.03 7.66
N CYS A 155 3.13 6.81 8.18
CA CYS A 155 2.40 6.47 9.41
C CYS A 155 3.34 5.84 10.44
N LYS A 156 4.12 6.68 11.14
CA LYS A 156 5.17 6.25 12.09
C LYS A 156 4.70 6.12 13.55
N GLY A 157 3.52 6.65 13.88
CA GLY A 157 2.98 6.70 15.24
C GLY A 157 2.16 5.46 15.65
N GLY A 158 1.62 5.50 16.87
CA GLY A 158 0.71 4.48 17.40
C GLY A 158 1.24 3.73 18.62
N LEU A 159 0.33 3.30 19.49
CA LEU A 159 0.61 2.46 20.66
C LEU A 159 0.73 0.98 20.22
N MET A 160 1.38 0.13 21.01
CA MET A 160 1.49 -1.31 20.71
C MET A 160 2.07 -1.61 19.32
N GLN A 161 3.21 -1.00 19.00
CA GLN A 161 4.00 -1.44 17.85
C GLN A 161 4.67 -2.79 18.17
N ARG A 162 5.44 -3.32 17.23
CA ARG A 162 6.00 -4.66 17.34
C ARG A 162 6.85 -4.86 18.60
N PRO A 163 7.81 -3.97 18.95
CA PRO A 163 8.62 -4.15 20.15
C PRO A 163 7.76 -4.20 21.42
N GLU A 164 6.76 -3.33 21.53
CA GLU A 164 5.87 -3.28 22.69
C GLU A 164 5.06 -4.56 22.84
N ARG A 165 4.59 -5.15 21.73
CA ARG A 165 3.85 -6.42 21.74
C ARG A 165 4.73 -7.59 22.14
N VAL A 166 5.93 -7.72 21.55
CA VAL A 166 6.89 -8.78 21.87
C VAL A 166 7.29 -8.72 23.34
N VAL A 167 7.59 -7.52 23.85
CA VAL A 167 7.91 -7.32 25.27
C VAL A 167 6.72 -7.66 26.16
N THR A 168 5.51 -7.22 25.81
CA THR A 168 4.29 -7.53 26.58
C THR A 168 4.07 -9.04 26.66
N ILE A 169 4.08 -9.76 25.53
CA ILE A 169 3.87 -11.21 25.50
C ILE A 169 4.97 -11.92 26.30
N GLY A 170 6.23 -11.62 26.01
CA GLY A 170 7.37 -12.33 26.60
C GLY A 170 7.52 -12.09 28.11
N VAL A 171 7.47 -10.84 28.56
CA VAL A 171 7.63 -10.49 29.99
C VAL A 171 6.50 -11.06 30.83
N PHE A 172 5.25 -10.91 30.39
CA PHE A 172 4.10 -11.39 31.16
C PHE A 172 3.94 -12.91 31.10
N ALA A 173 4.42 -13.57 30.03
CA ALA A 173 4.54 -15.03 29.98
C ALA A 173 5.55 -15.56 31.00
N ILE A 174 6.76 -14.95 31.07
CA ILE A 174 7.76 -15.28 32.09
C ILE A 174 7.21 -15.00 33.49
N ALA A 175 6.58 -13.84 33.69
CA ALA A 175 5.97 -13.47 34.96
C ALA A 175 4.90 -14.49 35.38
N CYS A 176 4.12 -15.02 34.43
CA CYS A 176 3.13 -16.07 34.70
C CYS A 176 3.79 -17.39 35.12
N GLY A 177 4.86 -17.81 34.45
CA GLY A 177 5.63 -19.00 34.83
C GLY A 177 6.25 -18.87 36.23
N VAL A 178 6.87 -17.72 36.51
CA VAL A 178 7.46 -17.41 37.83
C VAL A 178 6.38 -17.36 38.91
N THR A 179 5.26 -16.69 38.63
CA THR A 179 4.14 -16.59 39.57
C THR A 179 3.59 -17.98 39.86
N GLY A 180 3.37 -18.81 38.84
CA GLY A 180 2.91 -20.20 39.02
C GLY A 180 3.85 -21.03 39.88
N HIS A 181 5.16 -20.78 39.83
CA HIS A 181 6.13 -21.45 40.70
C HIS A 181 6.00 -21.04 42.18
N PHE A 182 5.74 -19.75 42.46
CA PHE A 182 5.69 -19.24 43.84
C PHE A 182 4.32 -19.37 44.52
N ILE A 183 3.22 -19.06 43.82
CA ILE A 183 1.86 -19.05 44.40
C ILE A 183 1.03 -20.27 43.98
N GLY A 184 1.55 -21.13 43.10
CA GLY A 184 0.83 -22.25 42.49
C GLY A 184 0.08 -21.84 41.21
N GLY A 185 0.00 -22.75 40.23
CA GLY A 185 -0.68 -22.44 38.96
C GLY A 185 -2.20 -22.44 39.02
N ASP A 186 -2.79 -23.06 40.04
CA ASP A 186 -4.26 -23.09 40.25
C ASP A 186 -4.73 -22.07 41.30
N TYR A 187 -3.91 -21.06 41.63
CA TYR A 187 -4.31 -20.03 42.58
C TYR A 187 -5.46 -19.19 42.02
N LYS A 188 -6.52 -19.02 42.81
CA LYS A 188 -7.75 -18.31 42.42
C LYS A 188 -8.21 -17.35 43.51
N ILE A 189 -8.61 -16.15 43.10
CA ILE A 189 -9.25 -15.15 43.97
C ILE A 189 -10.73 -15.04 43.62
N TYR A 190 -11.56 -15.15 44.66
CA TYR A 190 -13.00 -15.03 44.58
C TYR A 190 -13.46 -13.73 45.25
N LEU A 191 -14.37 -13.01 44.61
CA LEU A 191 -15.08 -11.89 45.22
C LEU A 191 -16.50 -12.36 45.55
N PRO A 192 -16.94 -12.25 46.82
CA PRO A 192 -18.30 -12.60 47.20
C PRO A 192 -19.32 -11.81 46.36
N GLY A 193 -20.24 -12.52 45.70
CA GLY A 193 -21.28 -11.91 44.85
C GLY A 193 -20.99 -11.88 43.34
N ILE A 194 -19.80 -12.33 42.89
CA ILE A 194 -19.46 -12.45 41.47
C ILE A 194 -19.32 -13.92 41.10
N SER A 195 -20.00 -14.36 40.03
CA SER A 195 -20.06 -15.76 39.59
C SER A 195 -18.84 -16.24 38.77
N PHE A 196 -17.90 -15.35 38.48
CA PHE A 196 -16.65 -15.66 37.77
C PHE A 196 -15.41 -15.37 38.65
N HIS A 197 -14.33 -16.12 38.44
CA HIS A 197 -13.05 -15.89 39.13
C HIS A 197 -12.47 -14.53 38.71
N VAL A 198 -12.13 -13.68 39.68
CA VAL A 198 -11.63 -12.33 39.39
C VAL A 198 -10.15 -12.34 39.04
N PHE A 199 -9.41 -13.31 39.58
CA PHE A 199 -8.02 -13.55 39.23
C PHE A 199 -7.73 -15.05 39.30
N GLU A 200 -7.06 -15.56 38.29
CA GLU A 200 -6.36 -16.85 38.31
C GLU A 200 -4.87 -16.59 38.03
N THR A 201 -3.96 -17.51 38.38
CA THR A 201 -2.52 -17.34 38.01
C THR A 201 -2.34 -17.06 36.52
N MET A 202 -3.14 -17.69 35.66
CA MET A 202 -3.16 -17.47 34.21
C MET A 202 -3.55 -16.03 33.80
N SER A 203 -4.22 -15.28 34.68
CA SER A 203 -4.56 -13.86 34.47
C SER A 203 -3.31 -12.98 34.36
N VAL A 204 -2.18 -13.37 34.95
CA VAL A 204 -0.89 -12.66 34.80
C VAL A 204 -0.46 -12.58 33.34
N PHE A 205 -0.72 -13.62 32.55
CA PHE A 205 -0.44 -13.64 31.12
C PHE A 205 -1.59 -13.10 30.27
N THR A 206 -2.83 -13.47 30.61
CA THR A 206 -3.99 -13.21 29.74
C THR A 206 -4.57 -11.79 29.86
N LEU A 207 -4.46 -11.12 31.02
CA LEU A 207 -4.91 -9.73 31.16
C LEU A 207 -4.08 -8.75 30.28
N PRO A 208 -2.73 -8.81 30.27
CA PRO A 208 -1.92 -8.02 29.36
C PRO A 208 -2.22 -8.29 27.88
N ILE A 209 -2.48 -9.54 27.50
CA ILE A 209 -2.88 -9.88 26.13
C ILE A 209 -4.24 -9.26 25.79
N THR A 210 -5.18 -9.28 26.72
CA THR A 210 -6.51 -8.66 26.55
C THR A 210 -6.37 -7.16 26.36
N LEU A 211 -5.54 -6.50 27.18
CA LEU A 211 -5.24 -5.07 27.01
C LEU A 211 -4.56 -4.79 25.66
N MET A 212 -3.59 -5.62 25.27
CA MET A 212 -2.94 -5.54 23.97
C MET A 212 -3.96 -5.71 22.82
N ALA A 213 -4.94 -6.59 22.96
CA ALA A 213 -6.00 -6.80 21.98
C ALA A 213 -6.78 -5.50 21.71
N VAL A 214 -7.17 -4.80 22.77
CA VAL A 214 -7.86 -3.51 22.67
C VAL A 214 -6.95 -2.44 22.06
N LEU A 215 -5.73 -2.29 22.58
CA LEU A 215 -4.82 -1.22 22.19
C LEU A 215 -4.30 -1.35 20.75
N THR A 216 -4.05 -2.57 20.28
CA THR A 216 -3.63 -2.82 18.89
C THR A 216 -4.74 -2.47 17.90
N ASN A 217 -5.99 -2.86 18.17
CA ASN A 217 -7.13 -2.52 17.31
C ASN A 217 -7.44 -1.02 17.32
N ILE A 218 -7.39 -0.36 18.49
CA ILE A 218 -7.49 1.11 18.57
C ILE A 218 -6.38 1.76 17.74
N THR A 219 -5.15 1.25 17.81
CA THR A 219 -4.03 1.79 17.06
C THR A 219 -4.21 1.62 15.56
N ALA A 220 -4.70 0.48 15.10
CA ALA A 220 -4.99 0.26 13.67
C ALA A 220 -6.02 1.27 13.15
N VAL A 221 -7.09 1.52 13.90
CA VAL A 221 -8.11 2.53 13.55
C VAL A 221 -7.51 3.94 13.54
N ARG A 222 -6.70 4.30 14.54
CA ARG A 222 -6.02 5.61 14.59
C ARG A 222 -5.08 5.80 13.39
N ARG A 223 -4.29 4.78 13.03
CA ARG A 223 -3.42 4.82 11.83
C ARG A 223 -4.23 5.00 10.55
N LEU A 224 -5.37 4.35 10.42
CA LEU A 224 -6.26 4.54 9.28
C LEU A 224 -6.78 5.99 9.20
N GLN A 225 -7.17 6.57 10.33
CA GLN A 225 -7.60 7.96 10.40
C GLN A 225 -6.47 8.96 10.10
N GLU A 226 -5.25 8.70 10.59
CA GLU A 226 -4.05 9.47 10.27
C GLU A 226 -3.73 9.40 8.78
N ALA A 227 -3.78 8.21 8.18
CA ALA A 227 -3.59 8.00 6.76
C ALA A 227 -4.61 8.79 5.93
N LYS A 228 -5.90 8.76 6.32
CA LYS A 228 -6.95 9.57 5.68
C LYS A 228 -6.61 11.05 5.71
N LYS A 229 -6.24 11.60 6.87
CA LYS A 229 -5.84 13.02 6.99
C LYS A 229 -4.64 13.36 6.12
N GLY A 230 -3.65 12.47 6.06
CA GLY A 230 -2.47 12.64 5.22
C GLY A 230 -2.81 12.67 3.73
N LEU A 231 -3.66 11.74 3.26
CA LEU A 231 -4.12 11.69 1.87
C LEU A 231 -4.93 12.93 1.49
N GLU A 232 -5.89 13.35 2.33
CA GLU A 232 -6.67 14.57 2.10
C GLU A 232 -5.79 15.84 2.09
N ALA A 233 -4.69 15.86 2.86
CA ALA A 233 -3.73 16.95 2.85
C ALA A 233 -2.92 16.96 1.54
N GLN A 234 -2.51 15.80 1.04
CA GLN A 234 -1.86 15.66 -0.27
C GLN A 234 -2.76 16.17 -1.39
N GLU A 235 -4.03 15.71 -1.44
CA GLU A 235 -5.01 16.17 -2.43
C GLU A 235 -5.27 17.68 -2.36
N ARG A 236 -5.33 18.25 -1.14
CA ARG A 236 -5.47 19.71 -0.95
C ARG A 236 -4.24 20.48 -1.42
N ASN A 237 -3.04 19.97 -1.18
CA ASN A 237 -1.80 20.59 -1.64
C ASN A 237 -1.69 20.53 -3.16
N GLU A 238 -2.06 19.42 -3.78
CA GLU A 238 -2.13 19.30 -5.25
C GLU A 238 -3.07 20.35 -5.86
N LYS A 239 -4.27 20.52 -5.28
CA LYS A 239 -5.22 21.58 -5.70
C LYS A 239 -4.67 22.99 -5.50
N LYS A 240 -4.03 23.28 -4.36
CA LYS A 240 -3.43 24.60 -4.08
C LYS A 240 -2.28 24.94 -5.02
N THR A 241 -1.41 23.97 -5.32
CA THR A 241 -0.29 24.15 -6.25
C THR A 241 -0.81 24.41 -7.65
N SER A 242 -1.83 23.66 -8.10
CA SER A 242 -2.50 23.91 -9.38
C SER A 242 -3.11 25.32 -9.45
N ASN A 243 -3.83 25.76 -8.41
CA ASN A 243 -4.40 27.12 -8.36
C ASN A 243 -3.33 28.22 -8.32
N LYS A 244 -2.23 28.03 -7.59
CA LYS A 244 -1.12 28.99 -7.56
C LYS A 244 -0.41 29.07 -8.92
N ALA A 245 -0.19 27.93 -9.58
CA ALA A 245 0.38 27.90 -10.92
C ALA A 245 -0.52 28.65 -11.92
N ALA A 246 -1.84 28.47 -11.82
CA ALA A 246 -2.82 29.21 -12.63
C ALA A 246 -2.79 30.73 -12.35
N LEU A 247 -2.69 31.15 -11.09
CA LEU A 247 -2.57 32.57 -10.70
C LEU A 247 -1.27 33.22 -11.19
N VAL A 248 -0.13 32.52 -11.09
CA VAL A 248 1.16 33.00 -11.58
C VAL A 248 1.16 33.11 -13.11
N ALA A 249 0.58 32.13 -13.81
CA ALA A 249 0.41 32.19 -15.27
C ALA A 249 -0.48 33.38 -15.69
N ALA A 250 -1.57 33.64 -14.96
CA ALA A 250 -2.44 34.78 -15.20
C ALA A 250 -1.75 36.13 -14.92
N ALA A 251 -0.93 36.22 -13.87
CA ALA A 251 -0.16 37.43 -13.55
C ALA A 251 0.94 37.71 -14.59
N LEU A 252 1.60 36.67 -15.11
CA LEU A 252 2.59 36.80 -16.18
C LEU A 252 1.93 37.22 -17.52
N LEU A 253 0.72 36.73 -17.80
CA LEU A 253 -0.09 37.19 -18.94
C LEU A 253 -0.51 38.67 -18.79
N ALA A 254 -0.83 39.11 -17.57
CA ALA A 254 -1.20 40.50 -17.28
C ALA A 254 0.00 41.47 -17.35
N LEU A 255 1.21 41.01 -17.02
CA LEU A 255 2.44 41.80 -17.14
C LEU A 255 3.01 41.83 -18.58
N GLY A 256 2.61 40.90 -19.43
CA GLY A 256 3.09 40.76 -20.82
C GLY A 256 2.27 41.45 -21.90
N LEU A 257 1.10 42.01 -21.57
CA LEU A 257 0.20 42.65 -22.55
C LEU A 257 -0.23 44.03 -22.06
N GLY A 258 0.42 45.06 -22.61
CA GLY A 258 -0.24 46.34 -22.78
C GLY A 258 -1.49 46.14 -23.64
N ALA A 259 -2.62 46.65 -23.15
CA ALA A 259 -3.96 46.61 -23.73
C ALA A 259 -4.61 45.22 -23.84
N LEU A 260 -5.49 44.91 -22.88
CA LEU A 260 -6.86 44.44 -23.13
C LEU A 260 -7.68 44.50 -21.81
N ALA A 261 -8.94 44.86 -21.95
CA ALA A 261 -9.90 45.32 -20.93
C ALA A 261 -10.11 44.40 -19.70
N PRO A 262 -10.63 44.92 -18.56
CA PRO A 262 -10.71 44.17 -17.31
C PRO A 262 -11.75 43.06 -17.39
N VAL A 263 -11.34 41.81 -17.16
CA VAL A 263 -12.27 40.69 -16.99
C VAL A 263 -12.82 40.72 -15.56
N LYS A 264 -14.11 41.03 -15.46
CA LYS A 264 -14.92 40.99 -14.25
C LYS A 264 -14.89 39.58 -13.65
N ALA A 265 -14.55 39.46 -12.35
CA ALA A 265 -14.71 38.22 -11.61
C ALA A 265 -16.19 37.80 -11.63
N MET A 266 -16.51 36.69 -12.30
CA MET A 266 -17.85 36.11 -12.25
C MET A 266 -17.86 34.89 -11.35
N ALA A 267 -18.80 34.96 -10.40
CA ALA A 267 -19.29 33.83 -9.63
C ALA A 267 -19.78 32.70 -10.55
N GLN A 268 -19.66 31.49 -10.02
CA GLN A 268 -19.97 30.21 -10.63
C GLN A 268 -21.39 30.18 -11.19
N GLY A 269 -21.53 29.95 -12.50
CA GLY A 269 -22.78 29.70 -13.19
C GLY A 269 -22.84 28.28 -13.74
N ASP A 270 -24.04 27.69 -13.70
CA ASP A 270 -24.37 26.33 -14.14
C ASP A 270 -24.22 26.14 -15.66
N ASN A 271 -22.97 26.02 -16.13
CA ASN A 271 -22.52 25.27 -17.31
C ASN A 271 -21.04 25.61 -17.57
N PRO A 272 -20.10 24.66 -17.50
CA PRO A 272 -18.72 24.96 -17.87
C PRO A 272 -18.61 25.07 -19.40
N SER A 273 -18.48 26.31 -19.90
CA SER A 273 -17.91 26.65 -21.22
C SER A 273 -16.45 26.15 -21.33
N PRO A 274 -15.93 25.91 -22.55
CA PRO A 274 -15.06 24.77 -22.83
C PRO A 274 -13.65 24.98 -22.29
N ILE A 275 -13.20 24.06 -21.43
CA ILE A 275 -11.77 23.88 -21.18
C ILE A 275 -11.12 23.60 -22.54
N VAL A 276 -10.23 24.48 -23.00
CA VAL A 276 -9.44 24.25 -24.21
C VAL A 276 -8.36 23.27 -23.86
N PHE A 277 -8.44 22.08 -24.45
CA PHE A 277 -7.47 21.03 -24.21
C PHE A 277 -6.30 21.13 -25.19
N PRO A 278 -5.05 21.11 -24.72
CA PRO A 278 -3.88 21.11 -25.59
C PRO A 278 -3.82 19.81 -26.40
N THR A 279 -3.36 19.89 -27.65
CA THR A 279 -3.08 18.71 -28.47
C THR A 279 -1.63 18.28 -28.23
N PRO A 280 -1.35 17.01 -27.92
CA PRO A 280 0.03 16.54 -27.82
C PRO A 280 0.76 16.66 -29.16
N GLU A 281 1.95 17.28 -29.14
CA GLU A 281 2.81 17.46 -30.31
C GLU A 281 4.19 16.83 -30.09
N GLY A 282 4.90 16.51 -31.17
CA GLY A 282 6.29 16.00 -31.11
C GLY A 282 6.44 14.57 -30.56
N ILE A 283 5.37 13.77 -30.54
CA ILE A 283 5.41 12.38 -30.06
C ILE A 283 5.45 11.42 -31.26
N ALA A 284 6.63 10.87 -31.53
CA ALA A 284 6.80 9.85 -32.55
C ALA A 284 5.92 8.62 -32.25
N ASN A 285 5.31 8.03 -33.28
CA ASN A 285 4.45 6.85 -33.14
C ASN A 285 3.26 7.02 -32.17
N GLN A 286 2.76 8.24 -31.97
CA GLN A 286 1.49 8.45 -31.28
C GLN A 286 0.36 7.78 -32.05
N LEU A 287 -0.45 6.97 -31.34
CA LEU A 287 -1.64 6.34 -31.90
C LEU A 287 -2.86 7.22 -31.67
N PHE A 288 -3.14 7.52 -30.39
CA PHE A 288 -4.25 8.40 -29.98
C PHE A 288 -3.99 8.92 -28.58
N TYR A 289 -4.82 9.85 -28.12
CA TYR A 289 -4.71 10.40 -26.78
C TYR A 289 -6.07 10.54 -26.08
N LEU A 290 -6.03 10.53 -24.75
CA LEU A 290 -7.18 10.60 -23.88
C LEU A 290 -7.10 11.82 -22.97
N GLN A 291 -8.20 12.56 -22.90
CA GLN A 291 -8.38 13.74 -22.05
C GLN A 291 -9.65 13.61 -21.23
N ARG A 292 -9.73 14.34 -20.11
CA ARG A 292 -10.91 14.29 -19.24
C ARG A 292 -11.10 15.59 -18.49
N ASP A 293 -12.34 15.92 -18.17
CA ASP A 293 -12.59 16.99 -17.22
C ASP A 293 -12.33 16.56 -15.78
N PRO A 294 -11.87 17.47 -14.89
CA PRO A 294 -11.40 18.83 -15.16
C PRO A 294 -9.88 18.91 -15.45
N ASN A 295 -9.24 17.79 -15.83
CA ASN A 295 -7.78 17.68 -15.91
C ASN A 295 -7.28 17.84 -17.35
N THR A 296 -6.58 18.94 -17.63
CA THR A 296 -6.00 19.26 -18.94
C THR A 296 -4.81 18.37 -19.32
N ASN A 297 -4.20 17.68 -18.36
CA ASN A 297 -3.14 16.71 -18.64
C ASN A 297 -3.68 15.58 -19.51
N THR A 298 -2.85 15.12 -20.43
CA THR A 298 -3.28 14.20 -21.48
C THR A 298 -2.60 12.87 -21.33
N ILE A 299 -3.36 11.79 -21.45
CA ILE A 299 -2.80 10.44 -21.52
C ILE A 299 -2.54 10.14 -22.98
N VAL A 300 -1.31 9.82 -23.32
CA VAL A 300 -0.91 9.48 -24.69
C VAL A 300 -0.71 7.98 -24.79
N CYS A 301 -1.30 7.38 -25.82
CA CYS A 301 -1.08 6.00 -26.20
C CYS A 301 -0.14 5.98 -27.41
N GLN A 302 1.06 5.46 -27.20
CA GLN A 302 2.13 5.42 -28.19
C GLN A 302 2.41 3.96 -28.58
N LEU A 303 2.66 3.70 -29.86
CA LEU A 303 3.09 2.40 -30.32
C LEU A 303 4.45 2.06 -29.71
N ASN A 304 4.57 0.87 -29.13
CA ASN A 304 5.80 0.37 -28.57
C ASN A 304 6.52 -0.50 -29.60
N VAL A 305 7.64 0.01 -30.11
CA VAL A 305 8.49 -0.68 -31.09
C VAL A 305 9.86 -0.95 -30.49
N ASP A 306 10.49 -2.04 -30.90
CA ASP A 306 11.86 -2.35 -30.52
C ASP A 306 12.89 -1.52 -31.33
N LYS A 307 14.18 -1.81 -31.13
CA LYS A 307 15.28 -1.12 -31.83
C LYS A 307 15.28 -1.35 -33.35
N HIS A 308 14.57 -2.37 -33.84
CA HIS A 308 14.44 -2.71 -35.24
C HIS A 308 13.14 -2.17 -35.87
N GLY A 309 12.29 -1.50 -35.07
CA GLY A 309 11.02 -0.95 -35.52
C GLY A 309 9.87 -1.96 -35.52
N GLU A 310 10.09 -3.16 -34.99
CA GLU A 310 9.06 -4.20 -34.85
C GLU A 310 8.24 -3.97 -33.58
N VAL A 311 6.93 -4.22 -33.66
CA VAL A 311 6.02 -3.99 -32.54
C VAL A 311 6.27 -5.01 -31.44
N ASN A 312 6.42 -4.54 -30.20
CA ASN A 312 6.52 -5.43 -29.05
C ASN A 312 5.21 -6.20 -28.84
N LYS A 313 5.23 -7.52 -29.01
CA LYS A 313 4.01 -8.35 -28.94
C LYS A 313 3.41 -8.47 -27.54
N GLU A 314 4.24 -8.42 -26.50
CA GLU A 314 3.77 -8.52 -25.11
C GLU A 314 3.12 -7.21 -24.64
N GLN A 315 3.70 -6.07 -25.04
CA GLN A 315 3.22 -4.75 -24.69
C GLN A 315 3.28 -3.81 -25.91
N PRO A 316 2.32 -3.90 -26.85
CA PRO A 316 2.34 -3.16 -28.12
C PRO A 316 2.07 -1.66 -27.95
N ILE A 317 1.60 -1.23 -26.78
CA ILE A 317 1.31 0.18 -26.47
C ILE A 317 1.99 0.61 -25.18
N ASN A 318 2.74 1.71 -25.26
CA ASN A 318 3.16 2.46 -24.09
C ASN A 318 2.14 3.57 -23.79
N VAL A 319 1.78 3.69 -22.51
CA VAL A 319 0.80 4.68 -22.05
C VAL A 319 1.47 5.56 -20.99
N PHE A 320 1.45 6.87 -21.20
CA PHE A 320 2.07 7.85 -20.30
C PHE A 320 1.28 9.16 -20.26
N TRP A 321 1.57 9.99 -19.27
CA TRP A 321 1.04 11.35 -19.14
C TRP A 321 1.92 12.36 -19.89
N MET A 322 1.26 13.27 -20.59
CA MET A 322 1.78 14.60 -20.92
C MET A 322 1.25 15.58 -19.90
N ARG A 323 2.15 16.14 -19.08
CA ARG A 323 1.79 17.10 -18.03
C ARG A 323 2.05 18.52 -18.50
N TYR A 324 1.00 19.22 -18.93
CA TYR A 324 1.13 20.59 -19.45
C TYR A 324 1.36 21.61 -18.34
N ASP A 325 0.91 21.30 -17.12
CA ASP A 325 1.21 22.10 -15.93
C ASP A 325 2.73 22.09 -15.60
N ASP A 326 3.45 21.05 -16.05
CA ASP A 326 4.89 20.83 -15.83
C ASP A 326 5.67 20.97 -17.15
N LYS A 327 5.49 22.07 -17.88
CA LYS A 327 6.19 22.36 -19.17
C LYS A 327 6.03 21.30 -20.28
N GLY A 328 5.00 20.46 -20.21
CA GLY A 328 4.76 19.40 -21.20
C GLY A 328 5.61 18.15 -21.01
N GLU A 329 6.13 17.90 -19.80
CA GLU A 329 6.95 16.70 -19.53
C GLU A 329 6.18 15.39 -19.68
N LYS A 330 6.88 14.38 -20.20
CA LYS A 330 6.42 12.99 -20.26
C LYS A 330 6.61 12.31 -18.91
N LYS A 331 5.55 11.74 -18.35
CA LYS A 331 5.59 11.01 -17.07
C LYS A 331 4.90 9.66 -17.16
N GLU A 332 5.57 8.61 -16.71
CA GLU A 332 5.01 7.26 -16.69
C GLU A 332 3.76 7.15 -15.80
N LEU A 333 2.83 6.26 -16.17
CA LEU A 333 1.71 5.90 -15.31
C LEU A 333 2.20 5.22 -14.03
N SER A 334 1.63 5.60 -12.89
CA SER A 334 1.85 4.88 -11.63
C SER A 334 1.29 3.45 -11.74
N TYR A 335 1.79 2.54 -10.90
CA TYR A 335 1.33 1.14 -10.88
C TYR A 335 -0.20 1.04 -10.72
N ILE A 336 -0.79 1.87 -9.86
CA ILE A 336 -2.23 1.85 -9.63
C ILE A 336 -3.00 2.37 -10.85
N GLN A 337 -2.54 3.46 -11.46
CA GLN A 337 -3.17 4.00 -12.68
C GLN A 337 -3.11 3.00 -13.84
N ARG A 338 -1.98 2.30 -14.00
CA ARG A 338 -1.79 1.27 -15.02
C ARG A 338 -2.68 0.05 -14.76
N LYS A 339 -2.80 -0.39 -13.51
CA LYS A 339 -3.53 -1.63 -13.17
C LYS A 339 -5.04 -1.47 -12.98
N PHE A 340 -5.55 -0.25 -12.79
CA PHE A 340 -6.97 -0.03 -12.48
C PHE A 340 -7.67 1.07 -13.29
N ALA A 341 -6.91 1.95 -13.97
CA ALA A 341 -7.50 3.10 -14.68
C ALA A 341 -7.15 3.12 -16.18
N TYR A 342 -6.01 3.69 -16.53
CA TYR A 342 -5.63 4.04 -17.91
C TYR A 342 -4.76 2.99 -18.60
N GLY A 343 -4.44 1.90 -17.93
CA GLY A 343 -3.73 0.80 -18.59
C GLY A 343 -4.55 0.22 -19.74
N ILE A 344 -3.84 -0.28 -20.73
CA ILE A 344 -4.41 -1.01 -21.87
C ILE A 344 -3.96 -2.46 -21.75
N VAL A 345 -4.92 -3.38 -21.82
CA VAL A 345 -4.68 -4.80 -21.96
C VAL A 345 -4.70 -5.12 -23.45
N SER A 346 -3.67 -5.82 -23.93
CA SER A 346 -3.58 -6.27 -25.32
C SER A 346 -3.77 -7.78 -25.43
N LYS A 347 -4.35 -8.21 -26.55
CA LYS A 347 -4.42 -9.61 -26.98
C LYS A 347 -3.97 -9.68 -28.43
N ASP A 348 -2.95 -10.50 -28.72
CA ASP A 348 -2.49 -10.75 -30.08
C ASP A 348 -3.55 -11.56 -30.85
N LEU A 349 -3.91 -11.07 -32.05
CA LEU A 349 -4.86 -11.71 -32.96
C LEU A 349 -4.16 -12.39 -34.15
N GLY A 350 -2.84 -12.30 -34.23
CA GLY A 350 -2.04 -12.75 -35.37
C GLY A 350 -1.97 -11.72 -36.50
N ASN A 351 -1.08 -11.96 -37.47
CA ASN A 351 -0.86 -11.10 -38.65
C ASN A 351 -0.58 -9.62 -38.30
N GLY A 352 0.06 -9.38 -37.15
CA GLY A 352 0.39 -8.04 -36.67
C GLY A 352 -0.84 -7.22 -36.25
N GLN A 353 -1.95 -7.87 -35.87
CA GLN A 353 -3.13 -7.22 -35.33
C GLN A 353 -3.27 -7.51 -33.84
N PHE A 354 -3.68 -6.50 -33.06
CA PHE A 354 -3.89 -6.64 -31.63
C PHE A 354 -5.24 -6.08 -31.22
N GLU A 355 -5.97 -6.82 -30.40
CA GLU A 355 -7.13 -6.31 -29.68
C GLU A 355 -6.65 -5.56 -28.44
N LEU A 356 -7.21 -4.39 -28.19
CA LEU A 356 -6.87 -3.50 -27.09
C LEU A 356 -8.13 -3.20 -26.27
N ARG A 357 -8.00 -3.23 -24.94
CA ARG A 357 -9.07 -2.82 -24.03
C ARG A 357 -8.52 -1.96 -22.92
N PHE A 358 -9.22 -0.87 -22.60
CA PHE A 358 -8.93 -0.15 -21.37
C PHE A 358 -9.26 -1.03 -20.17
N VAL A 359 -8.39 -1.01 -19.17
CA VAL A 359 -8.60 -1.75 -17.92
C VAL A 359 -9.89 -1.30 -17.23
N SER A 360 -10.16 0.01 -17.24
CA SER A 360 -11.36 0.63 -16.66
C SER A 360 -12.64 0.40 -17.47
N HIS A 361 -12.54 0.08 -18.76
CA HIS A 361 -13.70 -0.05 -19.64
C HIS A 361 -13.52 -1.18 -20.66
N LYS A 362 -13.78 -2.41 -20.22
CA LYS A 362 -13.61 -3.62 -21.04
C LYS A 362 -14.65 -3.79 -22.14
N LYS A 363 -15.76 -3.03 -22.14
CA LYS A 363 -16.89 -3.23 -23.07
C LYS A 363 -16.66 -2.63 -24.46
N LEU A 364 -15.65 -1.79 -24.63
CA LEU A 364 -15.29 -1.19 -25.92
C LEU A 364 -13.93 -1.75 -26.39
N PRO A 365 -13.93 -2.82 -27.22
CA PRO A 365 -12.69 -3.30 -27.83
C PRO A 365 -12.23 -2.31 -28.91
N MET A 366 -10.92 -2.07 -28.93
CA MET A 366 -10.23 -1.33 -29.98
C MET A 366 -9.24 -2.27 -30.68
N TYR A 367 -8.85 -1.97 -31.91
CA TYR A 367 -8.01 -2.84 -32.72
C TYR A 367 -6.83 -2.07 -33.29
N LEU A 368 -5.62 -2.48 -32.91
CA LEU A 368 -4.38 -2.00 -33.49
C LEU A 368 -4.07 -2.79 -34.76
N ARG A 369 -3.94 -2.11 -35.89
CA ARG A 369 -3.55 -2.73 -37.17
C ARG A 369 -2.90 -1.71 -38.10
N LYS A 370 -2.16 -2.19 -39.10
CA LYS A 370 -1.63 -1.33 -40.16
C LYS A 370 -2.76 -0.84 -41.05
N SER A 371 -2.81 0.47 -41.31
CA SER A 371 -3.71 1.06 -42.29
C SER A 371 -3.29 0.66 -43.70
N THR A 372 -4.28 0.47 -44.57
CA THR A 372 -4.05 0.20 -45.98
C THR A 372 -3.56 1.43 -46.74
N ALA A 373 -3.87 2.64 -46.24
CA ALA A 373 -3.59 3.91 -46.90
C ALA A 373 -2.13 4.38 -46.71
N ASP A 374 -1.63 4.38 -45.47
CA ASP A 374 -0.30 4.91 -45.14
C ASP A 374 0.69 3.85 -44.63
N LYS A 375 0.26 2.58 -44.54
CA LYS A 375 1.03 1.43 -44.03
C LYS A 375 1.50 1.58 -42.57
N LYS A 376 1.02 2.58 -41.82
CA LYS A 376 1.34 2.80 -40.41
C LYS A 376 0.31 2.13 -39.50
N TYR A 377 0.71 1.89 -38.25
CA TYR A 377 -0.20 1.35 -37.24
C TYR A 377 -1.15 2.44 -36.73
N HIS A 378 -2.43 2.10 -36.71
CA HIS A 378 -3.50 2.93 -36.18
C HIS A 378 -4.45 2.11 -35.31
N VAL A 379 -5.21 2.78 -34.46
CA VAL A 379 -6.18 2.14 -33.56
C VAL A 379 -7.59 2.40 -34.06
N TYR A 380 -8.36 1.33 -34.24
CA TYR A 380 -9.73 1.38 -34.74
C TYR A 380 -10.73 0.93 -33.69
N ALA A 381 -11.91 1.54 -33.64
CA ALA A 381 -13.05 1.05 -32.86
C ALA A 381 -14.33 1.06 -33.69
N THR A 382 -15.27 0.19 -33.33
CA THR A 382 -16.64 0.24 -33.85
C THR A 382 -17.51 0.96 -32.84
N ILE A 383 -18.04 2.13 -33.23
CA ILE A 383 -18.92 2.95 -32.40
C ILE A 383 -20.17 3.24 -33.21
N ASN A 384 -21.35 2.93 -32.67
CA ASN A 384 -22.64 3.04 -33.37
C ASN A 384 -22.62 2.38 -34.76
N ASP A 385 -22.10 1.14 -34.82
CA ASP A 385 -21.92 0.33 -36.04
C ASP A 385 -20.99 0.93 -37.12
N LYS A 386 -20.29 2.02 -36.83
CA LYS A 386 -19.29 2.62 -37.73
C LYS A 386 -17.88 2.31 -37.25
N LYS A 387 -17.03 1.83 -38.16
CA LYS A 387 -15.59 1.63 -37.91
C LYS A 387 -14.85 2.95 -38.08
N MET A 388 -14.18 3.40 -37.03
CA MET A 388 -13.41 4.65 -37.02
C MET A 388 -11.98 4.42 -36.57
N GLU A 389 -11.06 5.18 -37.16
CA GLU A 389 -9.70 5.40 -36.67
C GLU A 389 -9.74 6.45 -35.56
N ILE A 390 -9.26 6.11 -34.36
CA ILE A 390 -9.37 6.98 -33.18
C ILE A 390 -8.19 7.96 -33.16
N ASP A 391 -8.48 9.26 -33.08
CA ASP A 391 -7.46 10.29 -32.87
C ASP A 391 -7.47 10.78 -31.40
N ARG A 392 -8.66 10.99 -30.83
CA ARG A 392 -8.86 11.53 -29.47
C ARG A 392 -10.05 10.90 -28.77
N ILE A 393 -9.89 10.56 -27.51
CA ILE A 393 -10.97 10.21 -26.58
C ILE A 393 -11.07 11.30 -25.50
N PHE A 394 -12.28 11.79 -25.25
CA PHE A 394 -12.55 12.82 -24.25
C PHE A 394 -13.65 12.37 -23.29
N LEU A 395 -13.41 12.49 -21.98
CA LEU A 395 -14.37 12.12 -20.95
C LEU A 395 -14.90 13.37 -20.24
N ARG A 396 -16.22 13.59 -20.31
CA ARG A 396 -16.90 14.61 -19.50
C ARG A 396 -17.27 13.99 -18.15
N ILE A 397 -16.66 14.47 -17.08
CA ILE A 397 -16.92 14.00 -15.71
C ILE A 397 -17.75 15.06 -14.97
N GLU A 398 -18.81 14.64 -14.31
CA GLU A 398 -19.72 15.50 -13.54
C GLU A 398 -19.89 14.92 -12.13
N GLY A 399 -18.95 15.27 -11.24
CA GLY A 399 -18.91 14.74 -9.87
C GLY A 399 -18.32 13.33 -9.75
N GLY A 400 -18.60 12.66 -8.64
CA GLY A 400 -18.02 11.35 -8.29
C GLY A 400 -16.73 11.45 -7.45
N THR A 401 -16.14 10.29 -7.15
CA THR A 401 -14.86 10.19 -6.42
C THR A 401 -13.71 10.02 -7.40
N PHE A 402 -12.46 10.24 -6.97
CA PHE A 402 -11.29 10.07 -7.84
C PHE A 402 -11.22 8.67 -8.48
N TRP A 403 -11.65 7.64 -7.75
CA TRP A 403 -11.66 6.24 -8.22
C TRP A 403 -12.90 5.88 -9.03
N PHE A 404 -14.03 6.55 -8.77
CA PHE A 404 -15.30 6.33 -9.44
C PHE A 404 -15.87 7.68 -9.88
N PRO A 405 -15.29 8.31 -10.93
CA PRO A 405 -15.82 9.54 -11.48
C PRO A 405 -17.17 9.25 -12.13
N ASN A 406 -18.12 10.16 -11.98
CA ASN A 406 -19.39 10.06 -12.67
C ASN A 406 -19.22 10.60 -14.10
N VAL A 407 -19.06 9.70 -15.07
CA VAL A 407 -18.79 10.07 -16.47
C VAL A 407 -20.12 10.34 -17.17
N LYS A 408 -20.39 11.60 -17.51
CA LYS A 408 -21.62 12.04 -18.19
C LYS A 408 -21.69 11.52 -19.63
N TYR A 409 -20.57 11.62 -20.35
CA TYR A 409 -20.41 11.08 -21.69
C TYR A 409 -18.94 10.93 -22.05
N VAL A 410 -18.69 10.07 -23.03
CA VAL A 410 -17.41 9.93 -23.73
C VAL A 410 -17.57 10.44 -25.15
N GLU A 411 -16.69 11.33 -25.56
CA GLU A 411 -16.61 11.85 -26.91
C GLU A 411 -15.39 11.24 -27.59
N ILE A 412 -15.58 10.63 -28.76
CA ILE A 412 -14.52 9.99 -29.52
C ILE A 412 -14.44 10.71 -30.87
N LYS A 413 -13.30 11.35 -31.11
CA LYS A 413 -12.98 12.03 -32.36
C LYS A 413 -12.01 11.17 -33.17
N GLY A 414 -12.30 11.03 -34.45
CA GLY A 414 -11.53 10.16 -35.33
C GLY A 414 -11.82 10.41 -36.80
N ARG A 415 -11.30 9.52 -37.63
CA ARG A 415 -11.46 9.51 -39.09
C ARG A 415 -12.14 8.23 -39.55
N ASP A 416 -12.84 8.31 -40.68
CA ASP A 416 -13.53 7.13 -41.23
C ASP A 416 -12.50 6.13 -41.74
N ALA A 417 -12.63 4.86 -41.35
CA ALA A 417 -11.74 3.80 -41.79
C ALA A 417 -11.83 3.55 -43.31
N ALA A 418 -12.95 3.90 -43.96
CA ALA A 418 -13.15 3.80 -45.41
C ALA A 418 -12.84 5.10 -46.16
N ALA A 419 -12.92 6.26 -45.49
CA ALA A 419 -12.66 7.58 -46.08
C ALA A 419 -11.85 8.48 -45.12
N PRO A 420 -10.52 8.31 -45.03
CA PRO A 420 -9.68 8.91 -43.99
C PRO A 420 -9.63 10.45 -43.97
N VAL A 421 -10.17 11.11 -44.99
CA VAL A 421 -10.16 12.58 -45.13
C VAL A 421 -11.23 13.24 -44.24
N LYS A 422 -12.31 12.53 -43.88
CA LYS A 422 -13.42 13.10 -43.12
C LYS A 422 -13.27 12.80 -41.64
N GLN A 423 -13.00 13.83 -40.83
CA GLN A 423 -13.07 13.75 -39.38
C GLN A 423 -14.52 13.78 -38.90
N PHE A 424 -14.84 12.98 -37.89
CA PHE A 424 -16.11 13.05 -37.19
C PHE A 424 -15.95 12.74 -35.71
N THR A 425 -16.97 13.14 -34.95
CA THR A 425 -17.01 13.03 -33.50
C THR A 425 -18.28 12.27 -33.12
N GLU A 426 -18.13 11.16 -32.40
CA GLU A 426 -19.24 10.38 -31.84
C GLU A 426 -19.28 10.57 -30.32
N ARG A 427 -20.49 10.64 -29.75
CA ARG A 427 -20.69 10.76 -28.30
C ARG A 427 -21.46 9.57 -27.77
N ILE A 428 -20.92 8.94 -26.73
CA ILE A 428 -21.51 7.80 -26.03
C ILE A 428 -21.87 8.28 -24.62
N LYS A 429 -23.15 8.20 -24.25
CA LYS A 429 -23.59 8.40 -22.86
C LYS A 429 -23.28 7.12 -22.08
N ILE A 430 -22.70 7.27 -20.89
CA ILE A 430 -22.32 6.16 -19.99
C ILE A 430 -23.28 6.10 -18.82
#